data_AF-A0A7S2WCY7-F1
#
_entry.id   AF-A0A7S2WCY7-F1
#
_cell.length_a   1.000
_cell.length_b   1.000
_cell.length_c   1.000
_cell.angle_alpha   90.00
_cell.angle_beta   90.00
_cell.angle_gamma   90.00
#
_symmetry.space_group_name_H-M   'P 1'
#
loop_
_entity.id
_entity.type
_entity.pdbx_description
1 polymer ?
#
loop_
_entity_poly.entity_id
_entity_poly.type
_entity_poly.pdbx_seq_one_letter_code
_entity_poly.pdbx_strand_id
1 'polypeptide(L)'
;GWEKHSPPWEAAVTTLSHHNPNDVFISTDWFEGLEQGKRRFVPFNGAYAADQLAWLRGELDDAESQGDKVIVLSHVLLHPKAGSETTLAWDHEEALSIVQSSSSTVAVLCGHDHNGGYVRDDQGIHHITFRSPLNKGTRGHCYGILEVYNDRFELRAPAMDDLVPVERITDKSHQGKEVLISAEGHGSGRGSDGSEGDEIVQLFLRSEQKTPKPKAPVRQLKKADL
;
A
#
# COMPACT_ATOMS: atom_id res chain seq x y z
N GLY A 1 -12.59 -8.46 -13.66
CA GLY A 1 -11.53 -9.33 -14.22
C GLY A 1 -11.70 -9.45 -15.71
N TRP A 2 -10.72 -10.07 -16.38
CA TRP A 2 -10.78 -10.34 -17.82
C TRP A 2 -11.87 -11.35 -18.17
N GLU A 3 -12.37 -11.29 -19.40
CA GLU A 3 -13.33 -12.26 -19.94
C GLU A 3 -12.72 -13.67 -19.94
N LYS A 4 -13.52 -14.68 -19.60
CA LYS A 4 -13.06 -16.08 -19.62
C LYS A 4 -12.57 -16.45 -21.03
N HIS A 5 -11.46 -17.18 -21.10
CA HIS A 5 -10.81 -17.58 -22.36
C HIS A 5 -10.25 -16.43 -23.21
N SER A 6 -10.22 -15.20 -22.69
CA SER A 6 -9.41 -14.15 -23.30
C SER A 6 -7.90 -14.44 -23.09
N PRO A 7 -7.01 -13.96 -23.97
CA PRO A 7 -5.56 -14.14 -23.78
C PRO A 7 -5.04 -13.78 -22.38
N PRO A 8 -5.42 -12.64 -21.75
CA PRO A 8 -4.96 -12.33 -20.39
C PRO A 8 -5.56 -13.26 -19.32
N TRP A 9 -6.78 -13.78 -19.53
CA TRP A 9 -7.35 -14.79 -18.64
C TRP A 9 -6.59 -16.11 -18.73
N GLU A 10 -6.27 -16.58 -19.93
CA GLU A 10 -5.51 -17.82 -20.14
C GLU A 10 -4.08 -17.71 -19.59
N ALA A 11 -3.45 -16.54 -19.74
CA ALA A 11 -2.15 -16.26 -19.13
C ALA A 11 -2.21 -16.31 -17.60
N ALA A 12 -3.25 -15.74 -16.99
CA ALA A 12 -3.47 -15.79 -15.55
C ALA A 12 -3.70 -17.22 -15.05
N VAL A 13 -4.53 -18.00 -15.73
CA VAL A 13 -4.76 -19.42 -15.40
C VAL A 13 -3.49 -20.24 -15.56
N THR A 14 -2.72 -20.02 -16.63
CA THR A 14 -1.44 -20.71 -16.85
C THR A 14 -0.45 -20.41 -15.72
N THR A 15 -0.33 -19.14 -15.33
CA THR A 15 0.54 -18.72 -14.22
C THR A 15 0.11 -19.37 -12.90
N LEU A 16 -1.20 -19.33 -12.62
CA LEU A 16 -1.76 -19.89 -11.40
C LEU A 16 -1.56 -21.40 -11.33
N SER A 17 -1.87 -22.15 -12.40
CA SER A 17 -1.67 -23.60 -12.48
C SER A 17 -0.20 -24.02 -12.45
N HIS A 18 0.72 -23.15 -12.87
CA HIS A 18 2.15 -23.42 -12.78
C HIS A 18 2.66 -23.36 -11.33
N HIS A 19 2.04 -22.56 -10.47
CA HIS A 19 2.45 -22.37 -9.08
C HIS A 19 1.58 -23.07 -8.06
N ASN A 20 0.32 -23.36 -8.40
CA ASN A 20 -0.63 -24.06 -7.55
C ASN A 20 -1.07 -25.36 -8.22
N PRO A 21 -0.74 -26.54 -7.64
CA PRO A 21 -1.11 -27.83 -8.20
C PRO A 21 -2.61 -28.13 -8.06
N ASN A 22 -3.34 -27.37 -7.24
CA ASN A 22 -4.77 -27.55 -7.02
C ASN A 22 -5.57 -26.97 -8.19
N ASP A 23 -6.64 -27.66 -8.59
CA ASP A 23 -7.57 -27.11 -9.58
C ASP A 23 -8.37 -25.97 -8.94
N VAL A 24 -8.01 -24.74 -9.29
CA VAL A 24 -8.57 -23.52 -8.69
C VAL A 24 -10.06 -23.31 -8.95
N PHE A 25 -10.67 -24.07 -9.87
CA PHE A 25 -12.09 -23.95 -10.21
C PHE A 25 -12.98 -24.91 -9.42
N ILE A 26 -12.43 -25.99 -8.86
CA ILE A 26 -13.20 -27.02 -8.14
C ILE A 26 -12.67 -27.34 -6.75
N SER A 27 -11.41 -26.99 -6.45
CA SER A 27 -10.80 -27.29 -5.15
C SER A 27 -11.45 -26.45 -4.05
N THR A 28 -11.65 -27.07 -2.88
CA THR A 28 -12.23 -26.42 -1.69
C THR A 28 -11.16 -25.89 -0.73
N ASP A 29 -9.94 -26.43 -0.80
CA ASP A 29 -8.74 -25.89 -0.16
C ASP A 29 -7.70 -25.58 -1.25
N TRP A 30 -7.46 -24.28 -1.50
CA TRP A 30 -6.46 -23.84 -2.48
C TRP A 30 -5.03 -23.84 -1.91
N PHE A 31 -4.85 -24.12 -0.62
CA PHE A 31 -3.55 -24.13 0.06
C PHE A 31 -2.98 -25.53 0.25
N GLU A 32 -3.75 -26.58 -0.06
CA GLU A 32 -3.31 -27.97 0.12
C GLU A 32 -2.00 -28.21 -0.66
N GLY A 33 -0.98 -28.68 0.05
CA GLY A 33 0.33 -28.97 -0.54
C GLY A 33 1.17 -27.75 -0.95
N LEU A 34 0.70 -26.51 -0.73
CA LEU A 34 1.50 -25.31 -1.02
C LEU A 34 2.55 -25.04 0.05
N GLU A 35 3.79 -24.90 -0.39
CA GLU A 35 4.90 -24.45 0.44
C GLU A 35 4.75 -22.97 0.84
N GLN A 36 5.46 -22.59 1.90
CA GLN A 36 5.63 -21.19 2.26
C GLN A 36 6.29 -20.42 1.10
N GLY A 37 5.86 -19.19 0.86
CA GLY A 37 6.17 -18.37 -0.30
C GLY A 37 5.23 -18.59 -1.49
N LYS A 38 4.61 -19.76 -1.62
CA LYS A 38 3.69 -20.10 -2.73
C LYS A 38 2.22 -19.91 -2.38
N ARG A 39 1.88 -19.67 -1.11
CA ARG A 39 0.50 -19.53 -0.65
C ARG A 39 -0.23 -18.30 -1.18
N ARG A 40 0.48 -17.38 -1.85
CA ARG A 40 -0.09 -16.27 -2.62
C ARG A 40 -0.70 -16.68 -3.96
N PHE A 41 -0.33 -17.83 -4.53
CA PHE A 41 -0.84 -18.27 -5.83
C PHE A 41 -2.20 -18.95 -5.66
N VAL A 42 -3.22 -18.15 -5.40
CA VAL A 42 -4.61 -18.56 -5.17
C VAL A 42 -5.57 -17.67 -5.97
N PRO A 43 -6.77 -18.15 -6.34
CA PRO A 43 -7.65 -17.47 -7.30
C PRO A 43 -8.29 -16.18 -6.76
N PHE A 44 -8.21 -15.91 -5.45
CA PHE A 44 -8.65 -14.63 -4.88
C PHE A 44 -7.57 -13.53 -4.94
N ASN A 45 -6.34 -13.87 -5.35
CA ASN A 45 -5.28 -12.90 -5.63
C ASN A 45 -5.22 -12.61 -7.14
N GLY A 46 -4.14 -11.96 -7.58
CA GLY A 46 -3.86 -11.73 -8.99
C GLY A 46 -2.45 -11.21 -9.21
N ALA A 47 -2.12 -10.96 -10.46
CA ALA A 47 -0.89 -10.30 -10.89
C ALA A 47 -1.19 -8.97 -11.60
N TYR A 48 -0.17 -8.16 -11.82
CA TYR A 48 -0.23 -7.00 -12.69
C TYR A 48 0.25 -7.37 -14.10
N ALA A 49 -0.40 -6.85 -15.14
CA ALA A 49 0.07 -7.09 -16.50
C ALA A 49 1.39 -6.35 -16.75
N ALA A 50 2.24 -6.88 -17.63
CA ALA A 50 3.50 -6.21 -18.01
C ALA A 50 3.29 -4.76 -18.47
N ASP A 51 2.23 -4.50 -19.25
CA ASP A 51 1.88 -3.15 -19.69
C ASP A 51 1.45 -2.25 -18.52
N GLN A 52 0.80 -2.81 -17.49
CA GLN A 52 0.42 -2.07 -16.29
C GLN A 52 1.64 -1.70 -15.44
N LEU A 53 2.61 -2.60 -15.30
CA LEU A 53 3.86 -2.35 -14.59
C LEU A 53 4.75 -1.36 -15.36
N ALA A 54 4.79 -1.45 -16.69
CA ALA A 54 5.48 -0.48 -17.54
C ALA A 54 4.86 0.92 -17.43
N TRP A 55 3.52 1.01 -17.46
CA TRP A 55 2.79 2.26 -17.23
C TRP A 55 3.08 2.84 -15.84
N LEU A 56 3.00 2.03 -14.78
CA LEU A 56 3.30 2.49 -13.41
C LEU A 56 4.72 3.07 -13.31
N ARG A 57 5.71 2.41 -13.92
CA ARG A 57 7.08 2.93 -13.95
C ARG A 57 7.14 4.31 -14.63
N GLY A 58 6.48 4.47 -15.77
CA GLY A 58 6.41 5.76 -16.48
C GLY A 58 5.79 6.88 -15.64
N GLU A 59 4.65 6.63 -14.98
CA GLU A 59 4.01 7.62 -14.11
C GLU A 59 4.90 8.04 -12.92
N LEU A 60 5.62 7.07 -12.34
CA LEU A 60 6.55 7.35 -11.24
C LEU A 60 7.77 8.14 -11.70
N ASP A 61 8.34 7.82 -12.87
CA ASP A 61 9.44 8.57 -13.47
C ASP A 61 9.02 10.02 -13.78
N ASP A 62 7.81 10.21 -14.31
CA ASP A 62 7.26 11.54 -14.60
C ASP A 62 7.02 12.35 -13.32
N ALA A 63 6.48 11.72 -12.27
CA ALA A 63 6.29 12.35 -10.97
C ALA A 63 7.64 12.75 -10.32
N GLU A 64 8.67 11.91 -10.43
CA GLU A 64 10.03 12.25 -9.99
C GLU A 64 10.59 13.47 -10.72
N SER A 65 10.39 13.55 -12.04
CA SER A 65 10.88 14.67 -12.84
C SER A 65 10.24 16.01 -12.44
N GLN A 66 9.00 15.95 -11.93
CA GLN A 66 8.21 17.10 -11.49
C GLN A 66 8.39 17.41 -10.00
N GLY A 67 8.97 16.49 -9.22
CA GLY A 67 9.14 16.62 -7.78
C GLY A 67 7.85 16.32 -6.99
N ASP A 68 6.90 15.63 -7.62
CA ASP A 68 5.62 15.26 -7.02
C ASP A 68 5.78 14.13 -6.00
N LYS A 69 4.77 13.98 -5.13
CA LYS A 69 4.65 12.85 -4.21
C LYS A 69 3.49 11.96 -4.62
N VAL A 70 3.73 10.65 -4.62
CA VAL A 70 2.79 9.64 -5.12
C VAL A 70 2.33 8.72 -4.00
N ILE A 71 1.02 8.51 -3.93
CA ILE A 71 0.39 7.46 -3.14
C ILE A 71 -0.18 6.44 -4.11
N VAL A 72 0.31 5.20 -4.03
CA VAL A 72 -0.14 4.10 -4.88
C VAL A 72 -1.29 3.38 -4.19
N LEU A 73 -2.38 3.16 -4.92
CA LEU A 73 -3.52 2.37 -4.44
C LEU A 73 -3.51 1.00 -5.11
N SER A 74 -3.60 -0.07 -4.34
CA SER A 74 -3.79 -1.41 -4.85
C SER A 74 -4.80 -2.16 -4.02
N HIS A 75 -5.56 -3.10 -4.59
CA HIS A 75 -6.41 -3.93 -3.74
C HIS A 75 -5.56 -4.98 -3.00
N VAL A 76 -4.69 -5.68 -3.74
CA VAL A 76 -3.85 -6.80 -3.27
C VAL A 76 -2.50 -6.27 -2.76
N LEU A 77 -1.90 -6.95 -1.79
CA LEU A 77 -0.71 -6.46 -1.08
C LEU A 77 0.55 -6.59 -1.94
N LEU A 78 1.42 -5.57 -1.85
CA LEU A 78 2.75 -5.57 -2.46
C LEU A 78 3.85 -5.99 -1.48
N HIS A 79 3.79 -5.48 -0.25
CA HIS A 79 4.87 -5.67 0.72
C HIS A 79 4.56 -6.82 1.69
N PRO A 80 5.45 -7.83 1.83
CA PRO A 80 5.19 -9.04 2.63
C PRO A 80 5.01 -8.79 4.13
N LYS A 81 5.56 -7.70 4.66
CA LYS A 81 5.36 -7.28 6.06
C LYS A 81 4.10 -6.45 6.30
N ALA A 82 3.39 -6.04 5.24
CA ALA A 82 2.18 -5.22 5.34
C ALA A 82 0.88 -6.06 5.48
N GLY A 83 1.00 -7.37 5.71
CA GLY A 83 -0.13 -8.28 5.95
C GLY A 83 0.32 -9.74 5.86
N SER A 84 -0.58 -10.62 5.45
CA SER A 84 -0.32 -12.05 5.27
C SER A 84 0.32 -12.35 3.92
N GLU A 85 1.20 -13.34 3.92
CA GLU A 85 1.79 -13.89 2.70
C GLU A 85 0.72 -14.42 1.72
N THR A 86 -0.38 -14.97 2.27
CA THR A 86 -1.49 -15.54 1.47
C THR A 86 -2.24 -14.49 0.66
N THR A 87 -2.07 -13.21 0.96
CA THR A 87 -2.79 -12.07 0.36
C THR A 87 -1.90 -11.19 -0.52
N LEU A 88 -0.68 -11.64 -0.82
CA LEU A 88 0.23 -10.94 -1.73
C LEU A 88 -0.18 -11.11 -3.19
N ALA A 89 0.11 -10.10 -4.01
CA ALA A 89 0.03 -10.22 -5.46
C ALA A 89 1.01 -11.32 -5.92
N TRP A 90 0.68 -12.02 -7.00
CA TRP A 90 1.50 -13.14 -7.51
C TRP A 90 2.92 -12.68 -7.88
N ASP A 91 3.02 -11.49 -8.44
CA ASP A 91 4.20 -10.75 -8.90
C ASP A 91 4.53 -9.56 -7.98
N HIS A 92 4.18 -9.66 -6.69
CA HIS A 92 4.36 -8.56 -5.74
C HIS A 92 5.82 -8.08 -5.67
N GLU A 93 6.80 -8.95 -5.89
CA GLU A 93 8.22 -8.59 -5.89
C GLU A 93 8.55 -7.58 -7.01
N GLU A 94 7.98 -7.74 -8.21
CA GLU A 94 8.22 -6.84 -9.34
C GLU A 94 7.54 -5.48 -9.12
N ALA A 95 6.27 -5.49 -8.73
CA ALA A 95 5.52 -4.28 -8.42
C ALA A 95 6.13 -3.50 -7.25
N LEU A 96 6.55 -4.21 -6.19
CA LEU A 96 7.23 -3.61 -5.05
C LEU A 96 8.57 -3.01 -5.44
N SER A 97 9.36 -3.68 -6.29
CA SER A 97 10.62 -3.16 -6.79
C SER A 97 10.45 -1.86 -7.60
N ILE A 98 9.38 -1.75 -8.40
CA ILE A 98 9.06 -0.51 -9.13
C ILE A 98 8.76 0.63 -8.15
N VAL A 99 7.89 0.36 -7.17
CA VAL A 99 7.54 1.34 -6.13
C VAL A 99 8.76 1.79 -5.32
N GLN A 100 9.60 0.85 -4.88
CA GLN A 100 10.78 1.15 -4.06
C GLN A 100 11.90 1.85 -4.83
N SER A 101 11.90 1.75 -6.16
CA SER A 101 12.87 2.47 -7.00
C SER A 101 12.51 3.95 -7.15
N SER A 102 11.26 4.34 -6.85
CA SER A 102 10.79 5.71 -6.96
C SER A 102 10.94 6.50 -5.65
N SER A 103 11.72 7.58 -5.71
CA SER A 103 11.85 8.61 -4.68
C SER A 103 10.62 9.52 -4.52
N SER A 104 9.67 9.44 -5.47
CA SER A 104 8.38 10.15 -5.39
C SER A 104 7.33 9.37 -4.60
N THR A 105 7.43 8.05 -4.53
CA THR A 105 6.42 7.26 -3.80
C THR A 105 6.58 7.46 -2.29
N VAL A 106 5.49 7.82 -1.62
CA VAL A 106 5.46 8.01 -0.15
C VAL A 106 4.63 6.96 0.57
N ALA A 107 3.64 6.37 -0.11
CA ALA A 107 2.82 5.31 0.46
C ALA A 107 2.24 4.37 -0.60
N VAL A 108 1.98 3.13 -0.17
CA VAL A 108 1.15 2.14 -0.85
C VAL A 108 -0.02 1.81 0.08
N LEU A 109 -1.24 2.03 -0.39
CA LEU A 109 -2.45 1.71 0.35
C LEU A 109 -3.12 0.48 -0.26
N CYS A 110 -3.29 -0.54 0.56
CA CYS A 110 -3.84 -1.84 0.23
C CYS A 110 -5.11 -2.15 1.01
N GLY A 111 -5.89 -3.11 0.52
CA GLY A 111 -6.94 -3.78 1.27
C GLY A 111 -6.67 -5.29 1.28
N HIS A 112 -7.71 -6.08 1.02
CA HIS A 112 -7.62 -7.53 0.78
C HIS A 112 -7.26 -8.41 1.98
N ASP A 113 -6.21 -8.12 2.74
CA ASP A 113 -6.00 -8.73 4.05
C ASP A 113 -6.93 -8.09 5.08
N HIS A 114 -7.97 -8.83 5.47
CA HIS A 114 -9.00 -8.34 6.37
C HIS A 114 -8.47 -8.00 7.78
N ASN A 115 -7.31 -8.53 8.18
CA ASN A 115 -6.67 -8.20 9.45
C ASN A 115 -5.87 -6.90 9.40
N GLY A 116 -5.67 -6.36 8.20
CA GLY A 116 -4.85 -5.18 7.97
C GLY A 116 -3.36 -5.42 8.24
N GLY A 117 -2.57 -4.37 8.08
CA GLY A 117 -1.14 -4.42 8.29
C GLY A 117 -0.48 -3.08 8.06
N TYR A 118 0.74 -2.96 8.57
CA TYR A 118 1.54 -1.77 8.41
C TYR A 118 3.02 -2.13 8.44
N VAL A 119 3.79 -1.48 7.57
CA VAL A 119 5.25 -1.44 7.64
C VAL A 119 5.75 -0.19 6.95
N ARG A 120 6.81 0.39 7.51
CA ARG A 120 7.64 1.35 6.79
C ARG A 120 8.89 0.65 6.28
N ASP A 121 9.13 0.70 4.98
CA ASP A 121 10.30 0.05 4.40
C ASP A 121 11.58 0.90 4.52
N ASP A 122 12.71 0.33 4.08
CA ASP A 122 14.03 0.97 4.17
C ASP A 122 14.17 2.21 3.26
N GLN A 123 13.28 2.37 2.27
CA GLN A 123 13.19 3.59 1.44
C GLN A 123 12.34 4.67 2.13
N GLY A 124 11.69 4.34 3.23
CA GLY A 124 10.81 5.22 3.99
C GLY A 124 9.37 5.24 3.49
N ILE A 125 8.99 4.33 2.58
CA ILE A 125 7.65 4.23 2.01
C ILE A 125 6.74 3.54 3.03
N HIS A 126 5.53 4.08 3.21
CA HIS A 126 4.53 3.52 4.10
C HIS A 126 3.64 2.52 3.35
N HIS A 127 3.68 1.26 3.73
CA HIS A 127 2.78 0.24 3.21
C HIS A 127 1.67 -0.01 4.23
N ILE A 128 0.46 0.44 3.91
CA ILE A 128 -0.71 0.39 4.80
C ILE A 128 -1.72 -0.56 4.18
N THR A 129 -2.10 -1.61 4.89
CA THR A 129 -3.22 -2.47 4.52
C THR A 129 -4.38 -2.22 5.47
N PHE A 130 -5.49 -1.74 4.93
CA PHE A 130 -6.69 -1.46 5.71
C PHE A 130 -7.41 -2.75 6.09
N ARG A 131 -7.89 -2.79 7.34
CA ARG A 131 -8.79 -3.84 7.82
C ARG A 131 -10.08 -3.86 6.99
N SER A 132 -10.72 -5.02 6.95
CA SER A 132 -11.99 -5.17 6.25
C SER A 132 -13.17 -4.71 7.11
N PRO A 133 -14.19 -4.06 6.52
CA PRO A 133 -15.47 -3.83 7.20
C PRO A 133 -16.17 -5.11 7.65
N LEU A 134 -15.74 -6.30 7.22
CA LEU A 134 -16.26 -7.57 7.75
C LEU A 134 -15.69 -7.91 9.14
N ASN A 135 -14.50 -7.39 9.46
CA ASN A 135 -13.81 -7.61 10.73
C ASN A 135 -13.95 -6.43 11.70
N LYS A 136 -14.83 -5.47 11.39
CA LYS A 136 -15.04 -4.26 12.20
C LYS A 136 -15.50 -4.62 13.63
N GLY A 137 -14.99 -3.89 14.63
CA GLY A 137 -15.43 -4.01 16.01
C GLY A 137 -16.92 -3.68 16.21
N THR A 138 -17.35 -3.64 17.47
CA THR A 138 -18.77 -3.47 17.84
C THR A 138 -19.41 -2.17 17.36
N ARG A 139 -18.60 -1.14 17.04
CA ARG A 139 -19.06 0.18 16.58
C ARG A 139 -19.30 0.27 15.07
N GLY A 140 -18.79 -0.68 14.30
CA GLY A 140 -19.11 -0.78 12.88
C GLY A 140 -18.44 0.26 11.96
N HIS A 141 -17.44 1.00 12.43
CA HIS A 141 -16.73 2.01 11.65
C HIS A 141 -15.46 1.41 11.04
N CYS A 142 -15.41 1.26 9.71
CA CYS A 142 -14.20 0.80 9.02
C CYS A 142 -13.99 1.67 7.76
N TYR A 143 -13.75 2.94 8.00
CA TYR A 143 -13.44 3.94 6.98
C TYR A 143 -12.49 4.98 7.56
N GLY A 144 -11.81 5.71 6.69
CA GLY A 144 -10.96 6.82 7.08
C GLY A 144 -10.95 7.93 6.04
N ILE A 145 -10.39 9.05 6.45
CA ILE A 145 -10.15 10.24 5.63
C ILE A 145 -8.64 10.42 5.55
N LEU A 146 -8.12 10.50 4.32
CA LEU A 146 -6.72 10.81 4.06
C LEU A 146 -6.62 12.28 3.65
N GLU A 147 -6.03 13.10 4.50
CA GLU A 147 -5.79 14.52 4.24
C GLU A 147 -4.34 14.71 3.78
N VAL A 148 -4.13 15.33 2.62
CA VAL A 148 -2.80 15.50 2.03
C VAL A 148 -2.39 16.96 2.08
N TYR A 149 -1.19 17.20 2.60
CA TYR A 149 -0.55 18.51 2.73
C TYR A 149 0.79 18.50 1.97
N ASN A 150 1.42 19.67 1.85
CA ASN A 150 2.68 19.81 1.12
C ASN A 150 3.84 18.99 1.73
N ASP A 151 3.81 18.74 3.04
CA ASP A 151 4.90 18.11 3.79
C ASP A 151 4.54 16.75 4.42
N ARG A 152 3.26 16.37 4.38
CA ARG A 152 2.73 15.17 5.02
C ARG A 152 1.38 14.74 4.45
N PHE A 153 0.94 13.54 4.78
CA PHE A 153 -0.47 13.20 4.79
C PHE A 153 -0.89 12.77 6.20
N GLU A 154 -2.18 12.88 6.51
CA GLU A 154 -2.81 12.49 7.76
C GLU A 154 -3.94 11.50 7.47
N LEU A 155 -3.91 10.32 8.10
CA LEU A 155 -5.04 9.40 8.10
C LEU A 155 -5.88 9.64 9.36
N ARG A 156 -7.18 9.88 9.21
CA ARG A 156 -8.17 10.02 10.29
C ARG A 156 -9.23 8.93 10.20
N ALA A 157 -9.67 8.40 11.32
CA ALA A 157 -10.74 7.41 11.39
C ALA A 157 -11.56 7.60 12.68
N PRO A 158 -12.85 7.22 12.73
CA PRO A 158 -13.63 7.26 13.97
C PRO A 158 -13.09 6.32 15.06
N ALA A 159 -12.50 5.21 14.63
CA ALA A 159 -11.78 4.25 15.47
C ALA A 159 -10.61 3.72 14.64
N MET A 160 -9.39 4.15 14.96
CA MET A 160 -8.22 3.83 14.12
C MET A 160 -7.86 2.35 14.13
N ASP A 161 -8.00 1.68 15.27
CA ASP A 161 -7.72 0.25 15.36
C ASP A 161 -8.71 -0.60 14.56
N ASP A 162 -9.92 -0.08 14.30
CA ASP A 162 -10.87 -0.71 13.37
C ASP A 162 -10.45 -0.55 11.90
N LEU A 163 -9.56 0.40 11.58
CA LEU A 163 -9.11 0.69 10.21
C LEU A 163 -7.71 0.11 9.90
N VAL A 164 -6.78 0.18 10.85
CA VAL A 164 -5.38 -0.30 10.71
C VAL A 164 -4.90 -0.88 12.05
N PRO A 165 -3.97 -1.85 12.07
CA PRO A 165 -3.42 -2.36 13.32
C PRO A 165 -2.49 -1.33 13.97
N VAL A 166 -3.01 -0.56 14.93
CA VAL A 166 -2.30 0.57 15.58
C VAL A 166 -1.04 0.10 16.31
N GLU A 167 -1.03 -1.11 16.83
CA GLU A 167 0.13 -1.73 17.48
C GLU A 167 1.32 -1.90 16.54
N ARG A 168 1.08 -2.12 15.24
CA ARG A 168 2.16 -2.22 14.24
C ARG A 168 2.71 -0.87 13.84
N ILE A 169 1.91 0.18 13.97
CA ILE A 169 2.30 1.56 13.69
C ILE A 169 3.13 2.14 14.85
N THR A 170 2.79 1.76 16.08
CA THR A 170 3.39 2.28 17.32
C THR A 170 4.58 1.48 17.84
N ASP A 171 4.90 0.33 17.22
CA ASP A 171 6.03 -0.50 17.65
C ASP A 171 7.36 0.29 17.62
N LYS A 172 8.11 0.21 18.74
CA LYS A 172 9.31 1.00 19.05
C LYS A 172 10.46 0.79 18.07
N SER A 173 10.38 -0.23 17.22
CA SER A 173 11.30 -0.48 16.10
C SER A 173 11.32 0.65 15.06
N HIS A 174 10.31 1.54 15.05
CA HIS A 174 10.21 2.68 14.14
C HIS A 174 10.68 4.01 14.75
N GLN A 175 11.27 4.00 15.96
CA GLN A 175 11.77 5.21 16.60
C GLN A 175 13.00 5.76 15.87
N GLY A 176 12.73 6.77 15.05
CA GLY A 176 13.74 7.58 14.37
C GLY A 176 13.17 8.79 13.65
N LYS A 177 11.90 8.75 13.20
CA LYS A 177 11.18 9.90 12.60
C LYS A 177 9.70 9.77 12.92
N GLU A 178 9.17 10.80 13.57
CA GLU A 178 7.89 10.90 14.28
C GLU A 178 6.69 10.27 13.55
N VAL A 179 6.26 9.10 14.01
CA VAL A 179 4.85 8.71 13.91
C VAL A 179 4.19 9.21 15.19
N LEU A 180 3.64 10.42 15.15
CA LEU A 180 2.91 11.00 16.29
C LEU A 180 1.46 10.54 16.21
N ILE A 181 1.01 9.76 17.20
CA ILE A 181 -0.43 9.54 17.44
C ILE A 181 -0.87 10.59 18.46
N SER A 182 -1.57 11.63 18.01
CA SER A 182 -2.22 12.61 18.88
C SER A 182 -3.74 12.48 18.78
N ALA A 183 -4.38 12.25 19.92
CA ALA A 183 -5.82 12.41 20.08
C ALA A 183 -6.10 13.87 20.47
N GLU A 184 -6.52 14.71 19.53
CA GLU A 184 -7.11 16.01 19.86
C GLU A 184 -8.60 16.01 19.57
N GLY A 185 -9.40 15.65 20.58
CA GLY A 185 -10.80 16.03 20.63
C GLY A 185 -10.90 17.54 20.90
N HIS A 186 -11.58 18.28 20.02
CA HIS A 186 -12.01 19.64 20.33
C HIS A 186 -13.03 19.59 21.49
N GLY A 187 -12.51 19.65 22.72
CA GLY A 187 -13.31 19.83 23.92
C GLY A 187 -13.87 21.24 23.96
N SER A 188 -15.09 21.44 23.46
CA SER A 188 -15.95 22.52 23.95
C SER A 188 -17.12 21.92 24.74
N GLY A 189 -16.99 21.89 26.06
CA GLY A 189 -18.12 21.72 26.98
C GLY A 189 -18.26 20.32 27.59
N ARG A 190 -18.18 20.27 28.93
CA ARG A 190 -18.78 19.19 29.72
C ARG A 190 -20.28 19.16 29.43
N GLY A 191 -20.73 18.22 28.60
CA GLY A 191 -22.12 17.80 28.47
C GLY A 191 -22.28 16.41 29.08
N SER A 192 -23.27 16.24 29.95
CA SER A 192 -23.61 15.01 30.67
C SER A 192 -24.37 13.99 29.80
N ASP A 193 -23.83 13.70 28.62
CA ASP A 193 -24.35 12.75 27.65
C ASP A 193 -23.22 11.74 27.39
N GLY A 194 -23.52 10.45 27.48
CA GLY A 194 -22.56 9.34 27.38
C GLY A 194 -21.92 9.14 26.01
N SER A 195 -21.65 10.20 25.25
CA SER A 195 -20.81 10.15 24.05
C SER A 195 -19.34 10.20 24.46
N GLU A 196 -18.71 9.03 24.59
CA GLU A 196 -17.24 8.93 24.51
C GLU A 196 -16.81 9.53 23.16
N GLY A 197 -16.01 10.59 23.22
CA GLY A 197 -15.57 11.33 22.03
C GLY A 197 -14.78 10.43 21.07
N ASP A 198 -15.02 10.61 19.77
CA ASP A 198 -14.36 9.85 18.71
C ASP A 198 -12.84 10.03 18.80
N GLU A 199 -12.13 8.91 18.91
CA GLU A 199 -10.68 8.85 19.00
C GLU A 199 -10.09 9.05 17.59
N ILE A 200 -9.88 10.31 17.23
CA ILE A 200 -9.18 10.68 15.99
C ILE A 200 -7.70 10.37 16.20
N VAL A 201 -7.21 9.28 15.61
CA VAL A 201 -5.77 9.08 15.44
C VAL A 201 -5.35 9.79 14.17
N GLN A 202 -4.25 10.54 14.25
CA GLN A 202 -3.58 11.19 13.12
C GLN A 202 -2.29 10.43 12.84
N LEU A 203 -2.01 10.14 11.58
CA LEU A 203 -0.76 9.51 11.14
C LEU A 203 0.10 10.57 10.43
N PHE A 204 1.12 11.12 11.08
CA PHE A 204 2.03 12.11 10.47
C PHE A 204 3.15 11.41 9.70
N LEU A 205 3.11 11.44 8.36
CA LEU A 205 4.16 10.82 7.55
C LEU A 205 4.89 11.88 6.72
N ARG A 206 6.02 12.36 7.25
CA ARG A 206 6.88 13.35 6.57
C ARG A 206 7.71 12.69 5.47
N SER A 207 7.67 13.28 4.28
CA SER A 207 8.69 13.03 3.27
C SER A 207 9.99 13.70 3.73
N GLU A 208 11.01 12.92 4.05
CA GLU A 208 12.34 13.50 4.15
C GLU A 208 12.83 13.88 2.77
N GLN A 209 12.90 15.19 2.51
CA GLN A 209 13.60 15.71 1.35
C GLN A 209 15.10 15.41 1.52
N LYS A 210 15.61 14.37 0.85
CA LYS A 210 17.01 14.40 0.43
C LYS A 210 17.10 15.57 -0.55
N THR A 211 17.86 16.61 -0.17
CA THR A 211 18.15 17.77 -1.02
C THR A 211 18.41 17.31 -2.46
N PRO A 212 17.70 17.86 -3.46
CA PRO A 212 17.92 17.48 -4.85
C PRO A 212 19.39 17.69 -5.20
N LYS A 213 20.02 16.67 -5.79
CA LYS A 213 21.36 16.83 -6.36
C LYS A 213 21.31 18.03 -7.33
N PRO A 214 22.24 18.98 -7.25
CA PRO A 214 22.27 20.10 -8.19
C PRO A 214 22.28 19.54 -9.62
N LYS A 215 21.36 20.04 -10.46
CA LYS A 215 21.27 19.67 -11.87
C LYS A 215 22.68 19.79 -12.47
N ALA A 216 23.15 18.71 -13.11
CA ALA A 216 24.36 18.81 -13.92
C ALA A 216 24.17 19.94 -14.94
N PRO A 217 25.17 20.83 -15.13
CA PRO A 217 25.02 21.92 -16.07
C PRO A 217 24.70 21.37 -17.45
N VAL A 218 23.64 21.89 -18.05
CA VAL A 218 23.25 21.60 -19.43
C VAL A 218 24.46 21.89 -20.31
N ARG A 219 25.07 20.84 -20.86
CA ARG A 219 26.04 20.97 -21.95
C ARG A 219 25.28 21.58 -23.12
N GLN A 220 25.44 22.88 -23.34
CA GLN A 220 25.04 23.50 -24.60
C GLN A 220 25.81 22.78 -25.71
N LEU A 221 25.09 21.99 -26.51
CA LEU A 221 25.59 21.51 -27.78
C LEU A 221 25.80 22.75 -28.65
N LYS A 222 27.06 23.09 -28.90
CA LYS A 222 27.42 24.09 -29.90
C LYS A 222 26.84 23.61 -31.23
N LYS A 223 26.08 24.49 -31.90
CA LYS A 223 25.69 24.30 -33.31
C LYS A 223 26.96 23.90 -34.08
N ALA A 224 26.92 22.73 -34.71
CA ALA A 224 27.88 22.41 -35.75
C ALA A 224 27.66 23.41 -36.89
N ASP A 225 28.76 23.99 -37.35
CA ASP A 225 28.82 24.74 -38.59
C ASP A 225 28.38 23.86 -39.77
N LEU A 226 27.91 24.54 -40.82
CA LEU A 226 27.54 24.02 -42.15
C LEU A 226 28.40 22.85 -42.66
#